data_AF-A0A0D6DW08-F1
#
_entry.id   AF-A0A0D6DW08-F1
#
_cell.length_a   1.000
_cell.length_b   1.000
_cell.length_c   1.000
_cell.angle_alpha   90.00
_cell.angle_beta   90.00
_cell.angle_gamma   90.00
#
_symmetry.space_group_name_H-M   'P 1'
#
loop_
_entity.id
_entity.type
_entity.pdbx_description
1 polymer ?
#
loop_
_entity_poly.entity_id
_entity_poly.type
_entity_poly.pdbx_seq_one_letter_code
_entity_poly.pdbx_strand_id
1 'polypeptide(L)'
;MGVDNNAVVGWFDNRKGMLTYSMYGSRNGSDGTADCSGSITQAMKDAGATKYAYLYSTVTLASYLSENGYVRISVNQSWDAQRGDIVLMSWGPGMQYSGGAGGHVGVMKDSNVFISVDYWTGGQAGTAVSEHNWDTYYSVQKPQYIEVWRQDGQSQPTPAKPDQQASSAIQQFQSAGNEFTAYGTFKVDDIKFHNGIWQFVSYQLNGGTDVNWDNNGIPLAVVDNITRGNDADTQIGDTVKFSTGVNHGTIDEYDVPTNAVGIETAGYGKIWYNADAFLKI
;
A
#
# COMPACT_ATOMS: atom_id res chain seq x y z
N MET A 1 -17.44 8.26 -3.06
CA MET A 1 -18.32 7.20 -2.50
C MET A 1 -17.38 6.23 -1.81
N GLY A 2 -17.51 6.06 -0.50
CA GLY A 2 -16.69 5.10 0.25
C GLY A 2 -17.29 3.69 0.15
N VAL A 3 -16.42 2.68 0.16
CA VAL A 3 -16.83 1.27 0.29
C VAL A 3 -17.54 1.07 1.63
N ASP A 4 -18.65 0.33 1.66
CA ASP A 4 -19.29 -0.06 2.91
C ASP A 4 -18.72 -1.42 3.39
N ASN A 5 -17.83 -1.39 4.39
CA ASN A 5 -17.25 -2.60 4.97
C ASN A 5 -18.29 -3.60 5.53
N ASN A 6 -19.48 -3.12 5.95
CA ASN A 6 -20.56 -4.04 6.34
C ASN A 6 -21.13 -4.76 5.12
N ALA A 7 -21.27 -4.07 3.99
CA ALA A 7 -21.70 -4.66 2.73
C ALA A 7 -20.63 -5.59 2.14
N VAL A 8 -19.33 -5.27 2.28
CA VAL A 8 -18.23 -6.17 1.86
C VAL A 8 -18.34 -7.49 2.61
N VAL A 9 -18.39 -7.46 3.95
CA VAL A 9 -18.53 -8.69 4.75
C VAL A 9 -19.88 -9.37 4.49
N GLY A 10 -20.95 -8.59 4.39
CA GLY A 10 -22.31 -9.08 4.11
C GLY A 10 -22.41 -9.79 2.77
N TRP A 11 -21.59 -9.42 1.78
CA TRP A 11 -21.53 -10.10 0.49
C TRP A 11 -21.19 -11.58 0.63
N PHE A 12 -20.24 -11.91 1.51
CA PHE A 12 -19.84 -13.28 1.82
C PHE A 12 -20.89 -14.00 2.65
N ASP A 13 -21.40 -13.36 3.70
CA ASP A 13 -22.45 -13.94 4.56
C ASP A 13 -23.68 -14.36 3.75
N ASN A 14 -24.12 -13.50 2.83
CA ASN A 14 -25.28 -13.75 1.97
C ASN A 14 -25.06 -14.87 0.93
N ARG A 15 -23.82 -15.36 0.78
CA ARG A 15 -23.42 -16.36 -0.23
C ARG A 15 -22.89 -17.66 0.35
N LYS A 16 -22.95 -17.83 1.67
CA LYS A 16 -22.73 -19.12 2.33
C LYS A 16 -23.72 -20.16 1.79
N GLY A 17 -23.24 -21.36 1.48
CA GLY A 17 -24.06 -22.42 0.89
C GLY A 17 -24.28 -22.28 -0.62
N MET A 18 -23.82 -21.20 -1.26
CA MET A 18 -24.09 -20.91 -2.67
C MET A 18 -22.87 -21.02 -3.58
N LEU A 19 -21.69 -20.68 -3.08
CA LEU A 19 -20.46 -20.60 -3.89
C LEU A 19 -19.63 -21.87 -3.82
N THR A 20 -19.10 -22.25 -4.98
CA THR A 20 -18.06 -23.29 -5.12
C THR A 20 -16.73 -22.64 -5.49
N TYR A 21 -15.62 -23.08 -4.90
CA TYR A 21 -14.33 -22.48 -5.18
C TYR A 21 -13.88 -22.81 -6.61
N SER A 22 -13.52 -21.80 -7.40
CA SER A 22 -12.92 -21.98 -8.73
C SER A 22 -12.14 -20.75 -9.17
N MET A 23 -10.90 -20.97 -9.62
CA MET A 23 -10.08 -19.96 -10.28
C MET A 23 -10.34 -19.83 -11.79
N TYR A 24 -11.09 -20.79 -12.36
CA TYR A 24 -11.33 -20.90 -13.81
C TYR A 24 -12.75 -20.55 -14.23
N GLY A 25 -13.68 -20.50 -13.27
CA GLY A 25 -15.05 -20.05 -13.52
C GLY A 25 -15.16 -18.53 -13.48
N SER A 26 -16.31 -17.99 -13.10
CA SER A 26 -16.53 -16.54 -13.09
C SER A 26 -15.65 -15.79 -12.09
N ARG A 27 -15.10 -16.46 -11.07
CA ARG A 27 -14.30 -15.92 -9.95
C ARG A 27 -15.04 -14.91 -9.04
N ASN A 28 -16.11 -14.28 -9.53
CA ASN A 28 -16.91 -13.27 -8.85
C ASN A 28 -18.27 -13.78 -8.35
N GLY A 29 -18.57 -15.07 -8.53
CA GLY A 29 -19.82 -15.68 -8.06
C GLY A 29 -21.00 -15.57 -9.02
N SER A 30 -20.85 -14.99 -10.21
CA SER A 30 -21.96 -14.82 -11.16
C SER A 30 -22.46 -16.13 -11.78
N ASP A 31 -21.62 -17.17 -11.81
CA ASP A 31 -21.96 -18.53 -12.25
C ASP A 31 -22.03 -19.55 -11.10
N GLY A 32 -22.10 -19.07 -9.84
CA GLY A 32 -22.02 -19.92 -8.66
C GLY A 32 -20.61 -20.35 -8.28
N THR A 33 -19.59 -19.88 -9.00
CA THR A 33 -18.17 -20.12 -8.66
C THR A 33 -17.42 -18.84 -8.36
N ALA A 34 -16.50 -18.89 -7.39
CA ALA A 34 -15.69 -17.75 -7.02
C ALA A 34 -14.29 -18.17 -6.55
N ASP A 35 -13.33 -17.26 -6.56
CA ASP A 35 -12.05 -17.43 -5.85
C ASP A 35 -11.82 -16.29 -4.85
N CYS A 36 -10.75 -16.38 -4.07
CA CYS A 36 -10.46 -15.44 -2.98
C CYS A 36 -10.40 -13.98 -3.47
N SER A 37 -9.62 -13.71 -4.52
CA SER A 37 -9.40 -12.33 -5.00
C SER A 37 -10.52 -11.80 -5.88
N GLY A 38 -11.16 -12.66 -6.67
CA GLY A 38 -12.34 -12.31 -7.47
C GLY A 38 -13.56 -12.02 -6.61
N SER A 39 -13.76 -12.78 -5.52
CA SER A 39 -14.84 -12.52 -4.56
C SER A 39 -14.64 -11.21 -3.79
N ILE A 40 -13.42 -10.89 -3.32
CA ILE A 40 -13.14 -9.59 -2.70
C ILE A 40 -13.36 -8.45 -3.69
N THR A 41 -12.86 -8.57 -4.93
CA THR A 41 -13.08 -7.56 -5.99
C THR A 41 -14.58 -7.30 -6.20
N GLN A 42 -15.38 -8.36 -6.29
CA GLN A 42 -16.82 -8.25 -6.49
C GLN A 42 -17.54 -7.70 -5.26
N ALA A 43 -17.19 -8.17 -4.06
CA ALA A 43 -17.75 -7.72 -2.80
C ALA A 43 -17.53 -6.22 -2.60
N MET A 44 -16.33 -5.74 -2.88
CA MET A 44 -15.99 -4.32 -2.86
C MET A 44 -16.84 -3.53 -3.86
N LYS A 45 -16.92 -3.97 -5.12
CA LYS A 45 -17.74 -3.30 -6.15
C LYS A 45 -19.23 -3.26 -5.77
N ASP A 46 -19.76 -4.32 -5.17
CA ASP A 46 -21.16 -4.34 -4.72
C ASP A 46 -21.38 -3.49 -3.46
N ALA A 47 -20.32 -3.26 -2.68
CA ALA A 47 -20.29 -2.40 -1.51
C ALA A 47 -19.98 -0.93 -1.83
N GLY A 48 -19.91 -0.54 -3.11
CA GLY A 48 -19.74 0.87 -3.52
C GLY A 48 -18.33 1.28 -3.92
N ALA A 49 -17.41 0.33 -4.08
CA ALA A 49 -16.12 0.57 -4.72
C ALA A 49 -16.28 1.02 -6.18
N THR A 50 -15.23 1.66 -6.70
CA THR A 50 -15.09 1.97 -8.12
C THR A 50 -15.26 0.71 -8.96
N LYS A 51 -15.80 0.88 -10.17
CA LYS A 51 -15.93 -0.22 -11.11
C LYS A 51 -14.54 -0.77 -11.42
N TYR A 52 -14.31 -2.04 -11.10
CA TYR A 52 -13.05 -2.71 -11.42
C TYR A 52 -12.85 -2.82 -12.94
N ALA A 53 -11.60 -2.64 -13.40
CA ALA A 53 -11.23 -2.81 -14.81
C ALA A 53 -11.23 -4.29 -15.24
N TYR A 54 -10.85 -5.16 -14.32
CA TYR A 54 -10.82 -6.62 -14.45
C TYR A 54 -10.94 -7.24 -13.05
N LEU A 55 -11.18 -8.55 -12.95
CA LEU A 55 -11.14 -9.22 -11.65
C LEU A 55 -9.70 -9.35 -11.18
N TYR A 56 -9.34 -8.57 -10.17
CA TYR A 56 -7.98 -8.52 -9.65
C TYR A 56 -7.55 -9.87 -9.08
N SER A 57 -6.24 -10.11 -9.07
CA SER A 57 -5.60 -11.24 -8.40
C SER A 57 -5.04 -10.77 -7.06
N THR A 58 -4.69 -11.68 -6.15
CA THR A 58 -4.01 -11.30 -4.89
C THR A 58 -2.77 -10.43 -5.14
N VAL A 59 -2.04 -10.67 -6.24
CA VAL A 59 -0.86 -9.89 -6.64
C VAL A 59 -1.20 -8.42 -6.93
N THR A 60 -2.35 -8.18 -7.57
CA THR A 60 -2.71 -6.85 -8.10
C THR A 60 -3.78 -6.15 -7.28
N LEU A 61 -4.38 -6.81 -6.29
CA LEU A 61 -5.51 -6.28 -5.53
C LEU A 61 -5.14 -5.06 -4.69
N ALA A 62 -3.89 -4.93 -4.27
CA ALA A 62 -3.38 -3.77 -3.53
C ALA A 62 -3.69 -2.44 -4.23
N SER A 63 -3.53 -2.35 -5.56
CA SER A 63 -3.83 -1.11 -6.28
C SER A 63 -5.33 -0.79 -6.28
N TYR A 64 -6.18 -1.81 -6.41
CA TYR A 64 -7.63 -1.64 -6.33
C TYR A 64 -8.10 -1.24 -4.93
N LEU A 65 -7.45 -1.77 -3.88
CA LEU A 65 -7.67 -1.37 -2.50
C LEU A 65 -7.33 0.11 -2.30
N SER A 66 -6.13 0.53 -2.73
CA SER A 66 -5.71 1.94 -2.71
C SER A 66 -6.67 2.86 -3.45
N GLU A 67 -7.08 2.50 -4.67
CA GLU A 67 -8.06 3.25 -5.47
C GLU A 67 -9.42 3.41 -4.77
N ASN A 68 -9.72 2.53 -3.82
CA ASN A 68 -10.98 2.50 -3.08
C ASN A 68 -10.85 2.97 -1.63
N GLY A 69 -9.77 3.69 -1.32
CA GLY A 69 -9.58 4.32 -0.03
C GLY A 69 -9.15 3.36 1.09
N TYR A 70 -8.58 2.21 0.74
CA TYR A 70 -7.90 1.36 1.71
C TYR A 70 -6.42 1.71 1.75
N VAL A 71 -5.87 1.76 2.96
CA VAL A 71 -4.45 1.98 3.23
C VAL A 71 -3.85 0.75 3.88
N ARG A 72 -2.58 0.46 3.56
CA ARG A 72 -1.86 -0.65 4.17
C ARG A 72 -1.39 -0.26 5.57
N ILE A 73 -1.96 -0.89 6.59
CA ILE A 73 -1.73 -0.57 8.00
C ILE A 73 -0.74 -1.51 8.69
N SER A 74 -0.46 -2.67 8.10
CA SER A 74 0.49 -3.63 8.64
C SER A 74 1.13 -4.45 7.53
N VAL A 75 2.41 -4.77 7.71
CA VAL A 75 3.17 -5.75 6.92
C VAL A 75 3.95 -6.63 7.88
N ASN A 76 3.70 -7.95 7.87
CA ASN A 76 4.40 -8.93 8.71
C ASN A 76 4.47 -8.58 10.21
N GLN A 77 3.50 -7.81 10.70
CA GLN A 77 3.40 -7.39 12.08
C GLN A 77 1.98 -7.61 12.59
N SER A 78 1.87 -7.75 13.91
CA SER A 78 0.55 -7.82 14.56
C SER A 78 -0.19 -6.50 14.36
N TRP A 79 -1.52 -6.56 14.32
CA TRP A 79 -2.37 -5.39 14.27
C TRP A 79 -3.62 -5.61 15.11
N ASP A 80 -4.26 -4.52 15.54
CA ASP A 80 -5.56 -4.59 16.19
C ASP A 80 -6.65 -4.72 15.12
N ALA A 81 -7.17 -5.93 14.93
CA ALA A 81 -8.07 -6.25 13.83
C ALA A 81 -9.43 -5.58 13.95
N GLN A 82 -9.91 -5.06 12.83
CA GLN A 82 -11.21 -4.39 12.73
C GLN A 82 -12.02 -5.00 11.59
N ARG A 83 -13.35 -4.95 11.75
CA ARG A 83 -14.28 -5.34 10.68
C ARG A 83 -13.96 -4.55 9.41
N GLY A 84 -13.81 -5.25 8.30
CA GLY A 84 -13.49 -4.67 7.00
C GLY A 84 -12.01 -4.63 6.66
N ASP A 85 -11.11 -5.00 7.58
CA ASP A 85 -9.70 -5.16 7.24
C ASP A 85 -9.54 -6.26 6.19
N ILE A 86 -8.98 -5.92 5.04
CA ILE A 86 -8.68 -6.87 3.97
C ILE A 86 -7.25 -7.37 4.19
N VAL A 87 -7.10 -8.68 4.33
CA VAL A 87 -5.81 -9.31 4.65
C VAL A 87 -5.30 -10.05 3.42
N LEU A 88 -4.17 -9.60 2.86
CA LEU A 88 -3.50 -10.19 1.72
C LEU A 88 -2.35 -11.07 2.21
N MET A 89 -2.24 -12.27 1.64
CA MET A 89 -1.31 -13.31 2.05
C MET A 89 -0.55 -13.87 0.85
N SER A 90 0.72 -14.20 1.06
CA SER A 90 1.61 -14.86 0.11
C SER A 90 2.41 -15.94 0.81
N TRP A 91 2.53 -17.10 0.18
CA TRP A 91 3.43 -18.18 0.62
C TRP A 91 4.86 -17.99 0.13
N GLY A 92 5.13 -16.93 -0.65
CA GLY A 92 6.48 -16.46 -0.96
C GLY A 92 6.87 -15.21 -0.16
N PRO A 93 8.10 -14.71 -0.30
CA PRO A 93 8.64 -13.62 0.52
C PRO A 93 8.03 -12.23 0.25
N GLY A 94 7.03 -12.13 -0.63
CA GLY A 94 6.37 -10.87 -1.01
C GLY A 94 5.10 -11.11 -1.83
N MET A 95 4.30 -10.05 -2.05
CA MET A 95 3.04 -10.15 -2.79
C MET A 95 3.19 -10.57 -4.25
N GLN A 96 4.33 -10.29 -4.89
CA GLN A 96 4.61 -10.71 -6.26
C GLN A 96 4.60 -12.25 -6.45
N TYR A 97 4.74 -13.02 -5.37
CA TYR A 97 4.69 -14.48 -5.38
C TYR A 97 3.29 -15.06 -5.12
N SER A 98 2.28 -14.20 -4.92
CA SER A 98 0.92 -14.61 -4.56
C SER A 98 0.05 -15.11 -5.73
N GLY A 99 0.64 -15.28 -6.91
CA GLY A 99 -0.07 -15.70 -8.12
C GLY A 99 -0.61 -17.13 -8.04
N GLY A 100 -1.81 -17.35 -8.58
CA GLY A 100 -2.43 -18.67 -8.57
C GLY A 100 -2.71 -19.16 -7.14
N ALA A 101 -2.26 -20.36 -6.83
CA ALA A 101 -2.32 -20.93 -5.48
C ALA A 101 -1.24 -20.36 -4.52
N GLY A 102 -0.40 -19.44 -4.98
CA GLY A 102 0.72 -18.86 -4.22
C GLY A 102 0.32 -17.81 -3.18
N GLY A 103 -0.97 -17.44 -3.12
CA GLY A 103 -1.46 -16.51 -2.10
C GLY A 103 -2.96 -16.60 -1.85
N HIS A 104 -3.41 -15.78 -0.92
CA HIS A 104 -4.80 -15.76 -0.47
C HIS A 104 -5.19 -14.36 -0.01
N VAL A 105 -6.49 -14.08 -0.01
CA VAL A 105 -7.04 -12.84 0.49
C VAL A 105 -8.39 -13.09 1.12
N GLY A 106 -8.75 -12.31 2.12
CA GLY A 106 -10.09 -12.26 2.68
C GLY A 106 -10.28 -11.00 3.49
N VAL A 107 -11.36 -10.95 4.25
CA VAL A 107 -11.73 -9.77 5.05
C VAL A 107 -12.02 -10.18 6.49
N MET A 108 -11.64 -9.33 7.44
CA MET A 108 -11.99 -9.49 8.84
C MET A 108 -13.46 -9.14 9.05
N LYS A 109 -14.24 -10.05 9.62
CA LYS A 109 -15.63 -9.82 10.03
C LYS A 109 -15.73 -9.03 11.32
N ASP A 110 -14.74 -9.16 12.18
CA ASP A 110 -14.60 -8.51 13.47
C ASP A 110 -13.14 -8.63 13.90
N SER A 111 -12.83 -8.41 15.18
CA SER A 111 -11.47 -8.49 15.70
C SER A 111 -10.86 -9.89 15.69
N ASN A 112 -11.65 -10.95 15.48
CA ASN A 112 -11.20 -12.33 15.60
C ASN A 112 -11.49 -13.19 14.37
N VAL A 113 -12.56 -12.90 13.62
CA VAL A 113 -13.06 -13.79 12.57
C VAL A 113 -12.64 -13.28 11.20
N PHE A 114 -11.92 -14.11 10.45
CA PHE A 114 -11.57 -13.93 9.04
C PHE A 114 -12.57 -14.69 8.16
N ILE A 115 -13.09 -14.05 7.11
CA ILE A 115 -13.97 -14.65 6.11
C ILE A 115 -13.38 -14.52 4.72
N SER A 116 -13.47 -15.58 3.92
CA SER A 116 -13.02 -15.59 2.53
C SER A 116 -13.79 -16.61 1.69
N VAL A 117 -13.53 -16.59 0.38
CA VAL A 117 -13.75 -17.72 -0.52
C VAL A 117 -12.46 -18.51 -0.63
N ASP A 118 -12.43 -19.73 -0.12
CA ASP A 118 -11.25 -20.58 -0.07
C ASP A 118 -11.51 -22.04 -0.49
N TYR A 119 -10.44 -22.84 -0.50
CA TYR A 119 -10.48 -24.26 -0.83
C TYR A 119 -10.45 -25.16 0.43
N TRP A 120 -10.77 -24.63 1.61
CA TRP A 120 -10.60 -25.33 2.89
C TRP A 120 -11.36 -26.67 2.96
N THR A 121 -12.50 -26.74 2.29
CA THR A 121 -13.36 -27.94 2.22
C THR A 121 -13.02 -28.86 1.04
N GLY A 122 -11.89 -28.65 0.35
CA GLY A 122 -11.53 -29.41 -0.84
C GLY A 122 -12.38 -29.08 -2.07
N GLY A 123 -12.97 -27.88 -2.10
CA GLY A 123 -13.77 -27.40 -3.24
C GLY A 123 -15.15 -28.06 -3.38
N GLN A 124 -15.73 -28.58 -2.30
CA GLN A 124 -17.10 -29.09 -2.33
C GLN A 124 -18.08 -28.00 -2.78
N ALA A 125 -19.17 -28.44 -3.41
CA ALA A 125 -20.15 -27.51 -3.97
C ALA A 125 -20.86 -26.73 -2.84
N GLY A 126 -20.93 -25.40 -2.97
CA GLY A 126 -21.61 -24.53 -2.01
C GLY A 126 -20.84 -24.25 -0.71
N THR A 127 -19.61 -24.75 -0.55
CA THR A 127 -18.85 -24.66 0.71
C THR A 127 -17.65 -23.72 0.63
N ALA A 128 -17.57 -22.89 -0.41
CA ALA A 128 -16.38 -22.06 -0.65
C ALA A 128 -16.26 -20.88 0.31
N VAL A 129 -17.38 -20.31 0.78
CA VAL A 129 -17.35 -19.25 1.79
C VAL A 129 -17.09 -19.88 3.16
N SER A 130 -15.94 -19.57 3.75
CA SER A 130 -15.47 -20.12 5.01
C SER A 130 -15.19 -19.01 6.02
N GLU A 131 -15.28 -19.36 7.31
CA GLU A 131 -14.90 -18.47 8.41
C GLU A 131 -13.93 -19.17 9.33
N HIS A 132 -12.91 -18.44 9.76
CA HIS A 132 -11.88 -18.94 10.65
C HIS A 132 -11.55 -17.92 11.72
N ASN A 133 -11.21 -18.37 12.92
CA ASN A 133 -10.50 -17.51 13.86
C ASN A 133 -9.13 -17.16 13.26
N TRP A 134 -8.78 -15.88 13.21
CA TRP A 134 -7.59 -15.38 12.52
C TRP A 134 -6.29 -15.97 13.07
N ASP A 135 -6.10 -15.95 14.39
CA ASP A 135 -4.87 -16.46 15.01
C ASP A 135 -4.67 -17.96 14.70
N THR A 136 -5.76 -18.73 14.78
CA THR A 136 -5.75 -20.14 14.41
C THR A 136 -5.43 -20.32 12.92
N TYR A 137 -6.11 -19.56 12.06
CA TYR A 137 -5.92 -19.62 10.60
C TYR A 137 -4.47 -19.30 10.21
N TYR A 138 -3.93 -18.20 10.73
CA TYR A 138 -2.55 -17.77 10.50
C TYR A 138 -1.55 -18.84 10.97
N SER A 139 -1.77 -19.45 12.14
CA SER A 139 -0.89 -20.48 12.68
C SER A 139 -0.85 -21.77 11.84
N VAL A 140 -1.94 -22.09 11.14
CA VAL A 140 -2.05 -23.27 10.27
C VAL A 140 -1.50 -22.97 8.88
N GLN A 141 -1.90 -21.84 8.28
CA GLN A 141 -1.55 -21.50 6.90
C GLN A 141 -0.10 -21.04 6.75
N LYS A 142 0.48 -20.40 7.78
CA LYS A 142 1.87 -19.93 7.83
C LYS A 142 2.34 -19.21 6.55
N PRO A 143 1.63 -18.16 6.09
CA PRO A 143 2.11 -17.36 4.96
C PRO A 143 3.47 -16.73 5.30
N GLN A 144 4.36 -16.64 4.31
CA GLN A 144 5.68 -16.01 4.46
C GLN A 144 5.59 -14.48 4.45
N TYR A 145 4.55 -13.94 3.81
CA TYR A 145 4.28 -12.51 3.77
C TYR A 145 2.79 -12.26 3.96
N ILE A 146 2.47 -11.30 4.82
CA ILE A 146 1.13 -10.76 5.05
C ILE A 146 1.14 -9.24 5.02
N GLU A 147 0.12 -8.66 4.42
CA GLU A 147 -0.21 -7.25 4.57
C GLU A 147 -1.70 -7.05 4.85
N VAL A 148 -2.01 -6.01 5.63
CA VAL A 148 -3.37 -5.69 6.06
C VAL A 148 -3.74 -4.32 5.55
N TRP A 149 -4.91 -4.25 4.91
CA TRP A 149 -5.46 -3.06 4.29
C TRP A 149 -6.74 -2.67 5.00
N ARG A 150 -6.79 -1.44 5.52
CA ARG A 150 -7.94 -0.89 6.22
C ARG A 150 -8.47 0.29 5.45
N GLN A 151 -9.79 0.38 5.32
CA GLN A 151 -10.44 1.56 4.77
C GLN A 151 -10.13 2.77 5.66
N ASP A 152 -9.50 3.78 5.08
CA ASP A 152 -9.26 5.06 5.76
C ASP A 152 -10.58 5.84 5.84
N GLY A 153 -10.90 6.38 7.01
CA GLY A 153 -12.27 6.66 7.48
C GLY A 153 -13.04 7.82 6.84
N GLN A 154 -12.99 8.05 5.52
CA GLN A 154 -13.83 9.08 4.87
C GLN A 154 -15.22 8.56 4.47
N SER A 155 -16.23 9.02 5.23
CA SER A 155 -17.60 8.48 5.35
C SER A 155 -18.61 8.93 4.27
N GLN A 156 -19.70 8.16 4.11
CA GLN A 156 -20.99 8.57 3.49
C GLN A 156 -21.59 9.82 4.18
N PRO A 157 -22.43 10.62 3.49
CA PRO A 157 -22.78 11.98 3.92
C PRO A 157 -23.95 12.06 4.90
N THR A 158 -23.78 12.78 6.00
CA THR A 158 -24.79 13.72 6.56
C THR A 158 -24.07 14.78 7.43
N PRO A 159 -24.70 15.94 7.68
CA PRO A 159 -24.43 17.26 7.10
C PRO A 159 -23.12 17.98 7.54
N ALA A 160 -22.51 18.65 6.56
CA ALA A 160 -21.41 19.63 6.52
C ALA A 160 -20.53 19.99 7.77
N LYS A 161 -19.24 19.60 7.63
CA LYS A 161 -17.95 20.36 7.84
C LYS A 161 -17.43 20.56 9.29
N PRO A 162 -16.12 20.35 9.65
CA PRO A 162 -14.89 20.71 8.91
C PRO A 162 -13.84 19.65 8.51
N ASP A 163 -13.13 20.01 7.42
CA ASP A 163 -12.04 19.33 6.70
C ASP A 163 -11.04 18.57 7.60
N GLN A 164 -10.64 17.35 7.21
CA GLN A 164 -9.34 16.83 7.63
C GLN A 164 -8.27 17.43 6.72
N GLN A 165 -7.52 18.35 7.32
CA GLN A 165 -6.44 19.13 6.75
C GLN A 165 -5.37 18.23 6.11
N ALA A 166 -4.93 18.57 4.90
CA ALA A 166 -3.57 18.27 4.49
C ALA A 166 -2.61 18.64 5.63
N SER A 167 -1.54 17.87 5.84
CA SER A 167 -0.54 18.23 6.86
C SER A 167 -0.08 19.68 6.68
N SER A 168 0.40 20.33 7.75
CA SER A 168 0.87 21.72 7.63
C SER A 168 1.94 21.90 6.55
N ALA A 169 2.75 20.87 6.28
CA ALA A 169 3.74 20.93 5.20
C ALA A 169 3.15 20.75 3.81
N ILE A 170 2.26 19.77 3.61
CA ILE A 170 1.57 19.59 2.32
C ILE A 170 0.72 20.82 1.99
N GLN A 171 0.06 21.41 2.98
CA GLN A 171 -0.66 22.67 2.82
C GLN A 171 0.26 23.81 2.40
N GLN A 172 1.48 23.88 2.95
CA GLN A 172 2.45 24.91 2.56
C GLN A 172 2.91 24.72 1.12
N PHE A 173 3.21 23.50 0.68
CA PHE A 173 3.54 23.23 -0.72
C PHE A 173 2.37 23.58 -1.65
N GLN A 174 1.14 23.15 -1.33
CA GLN A 174 -0.05 23.46 -2.12
C GLN A 174 -0.32 24.98 -2.19
N SER A 175 -0.14 25.69 -1.08
CA SER A 175 -0.30 27.15 -1.01
C SER A 175 0.79 27.89 -1.81
N ALA A 176 1.96 27.29 -1.98
CA ALA A 176 3.06 27.77 -2.80
C ALA A 176 2.96 27.32 -4.27
N GLY A 177 1.80 26.82 -4.72
CA GLY A 177 1.62 26.38 -6.11
C GLY A 177 2.32 25.05 -6.43
N ASN A 178 2.54 24.21 -5.41
CA ASN A 178 3.32 22.98 -5.44
C ASN A 178 4.82 23.18 -5.69
N GLU A 179 5.32 24.41 -5.65
CA GLU A 179 6.74 24.67 -5.85
C GLU A 179 7.55 24.29 -4.60
N PHE A 180 8.77 23.80 -4.80
CA PHE A 180 9.75 23.56 -3.76
C PHE A 180 11.11 24.16 -4.12
N THR A 181 11.86 24.55 -3.10
CA THR A 181 13.31 24.74 -3.16
C THR A 181 13.94 23.91 -2.05
N ALA A 182 15.00 23.18 -2.38
CA ALA A 182 15.67 22.22 -1.51
C ALA A 182 17.18 22.49 -1.51
N TYR A 183 17.57 23.66 -0.96
CA TYR A 183 18.96 24.18 -1.02
C TYR A 183 19.84 23.73 0.16
N GLY A 184 19.19 23.20 1.19
CA GLY A 184 19.76 22.69 2.40
C GLY A 184 20.51 21.38 2.18
N THR A 185 21.12 20.94 3.26
CA THR A 185 22.01 19.77 3.27
C THR A 185 21.40 18.68 4.13
N PHE A 186 21.67 17.43 3.78
CA PHE A 186 21.16 16.27 4.49
C PHE A 186 22.19 15.15 4.50
N LYS A 187 21.96 14.14 5.35
CA LYS A 187 22.91 13.06 5.59
C LYS A 187 22.67 11.86 4.72
N VAL A 188 23.77 11.21 4.36
CA VAL A 188 23.80 9.88 3.76
C VAL A 188 23.79 8.86 4.89
N ASP A 189 22.65 8.24 5.14
CA ASP A 189 22.49 7.34 6.29
C ASP A 189 22.69 5.86 5.92
N ASP A 190 22.37 5.49 4.67
CA ASP A 190 22.70 4.17 4.11
C ASP A 190 22.88 4.27 2.58
N ILE A 191 23.69 3.40 1.99
CA ILE A 191 24.02 3.39 0.56
C ILE A 191 23.88 1.98 0.00
N LYS A 192 23.21 1.85 -1.15
CA LYS A 192 23.00 0.57 -1.80
C LYS A 192 22.94 0.69 -3.31
N PHE A 193 23.47 -0.32 -4.00
CA PHE A 193 23.19 -0.52 -5.42
C PHE A 193 21.85 -1.24 -5.56
N HIS A 194 20.86 -0.56 -6.14
CA HIS A 194 19.49 -1.04 -6.25
C HIS A 194 18.90 -0.60 -7.60
N ASN A 195 18.20 -1.49 -8.31
CA ASN A 195 17.65 -1.25 -9.65
C ASN A 195 18.64 -0.69 -10.69
N GLY A 196 19.90 -1.13 -10.63
CA GLY A 196 20.91 -0.78 -11.64
C GLY A 196 21.60 0.58 -11.43
N ILE A 197 21.28 1.29 -10.34
CA ILE A 197 21.88 2.57 -9.99
C ILE A 197 22.36 2.56 -8.54
N TRP A 198 23.38 3.38 -8.25
CA TRP A 198 23.77 3.64 -6.87
C TRP A 198 22.84 4.67 -6.25
N GLN A 199 22.24 4.28 -5.15
CA GLN A 199 21.29 5.09 -4.40
C GLN A 199 21.72 5.18 -2.95
N PHE A 200 21.22 6.19 -2.27
CA PHE A 200 21.34 6.31 -0.83
C PHE A 200 20.00 6.72 -0.22
N VAL A 201 19.87 6.57 1.09
CA VAL A 201 18.72 7.08 1.83
C VAL A 201 19.19 8.09 2.86
N SER A 202 18.32 9.06 3.14
CA SER A 202 18.47 9.98 4.26
C SER A 202 17.30 9.78 5.21
N TYR A 203 17.57 9.28 6.41
CA TYR A 203 16.53 9.11 7.43
C TYR A 203 15.93 10.45 7.84
N GLN A 204 16.71 11.52 7.72
CA GLN A 204 16.20 12.89 7.85
C GLN A 204 15.06 13.13 6.86
N LEU A 205 15.27 12.86 5.57
CA LEU A 205 14.26 13.13 4.52
C LEU A 205 13.13 12.10 4.51
N ASN A 206 13.37 10.89 4.97
CA ASN A 206 12.34 9.86 5.05
C ASN A 206 11.46 10.01 6.30
N GLY A 207 11.89 10.80 7.29
CA GLY A 207 11.19 10.94 8.57
C GLY A 207 11.34 9.71 9.48
N GLY A 208 12.22 8.78 9.16
CA GLY A 208 12.42 7.53 9.88
C GLY A 208 13.46 6.60 9.22
N THR A 209 13.74 5.48 9.88
CA THR A 209 14.72 4.47 9.42
C THR A 209 14.09 3.33 8.62
N ASP A 210 12.76 3.27 8.54
CA ASP A 210 12.04 2.29 7.71
C ASP A 210 11.98 2.80 6.27
N VAL A 211 12.76 2.19 5.37
CA VAL A 211 13.01 2.72 4.03
C VAL A 211 12.70 1.67 2.97
N ASN A 212 11.91 2.06 1.97
CA ASN A 212 11.73 1.27 0.76
C ASN A 212 12.67 1.81 -0.32
N TRP A 213 13.66 1.03 -0.74
CA TRP A 213 14.65 1.42 -1.74
C TRP A 213 14.06 1.69 -3.14
N ASP A 214 12.87 1.18 -3.45
CA ASP A 214 12.17 1.51 -4.69
C ASP A 214 11.49 2.89 -4.64
N ASN A 215 11.13 3.36 -3.44
CA ASN A 215 10.35 4.59 -3.26
C ASN A 215 11.18 5.73 -2.65
N ASN A 216 12.17 5.44 -1.82
CA ASN A 216 12.91 6.44 -1.05
C ASN A 216 14.41 6.48 -1.39
N GLY A 217 14.86 5.62 -2.29
CA GLY A 217 16.24 5.62 -2.75
C GLY A 217 16.53 6.87 -3.59
N ILE A 218 17.46 7.70 -3.12
CA ILE A 218 17.91 8.90 -3.82
C ILE A 218 19.12 8.52 -4.67
N PRO A 219 19.09 8.68 -6.00
CA PRO A 219 20.25 8.42 -6.84
C PRO A 219 21.44 9.30 -6.42
N LEU A 220 22.64 8.71 -6.31
CA LEU A 220 23.85 9.50 -6.06
C LEU A 220 24.13 10.52 -7.17
N ALA A 221 23.59 10.30 -8.37
CA ALA A 221 23.75 11.17 -9.53
C ALA A 221 23.03 12.53 -9.41
N VAL A 222 22.15 12.73 -8.42
CA VAL A 222 21.33 13.94 -8.27
C VAL A 222 21.74 14.80 -7.08
N VAL A 223 22.87 14.49 -6.45
CA VAL A 223 23.39 15.22 -5.30
C VAL A 223 24.86 15.59 -5.45
N ASP A 224 25.25 16.69 -4.81
CA ASP A 224 26.64 17.09 -4.62
C ASP A 224 27.09 16.71 -3.21
N ASN A 225 28.22 16.02 -3.10
CA ASN A 225 28.83 15.69 -1.81
C ASN A 225 29.67 16.85 -1.30
N ILE A 226 29.22 17.46 -0.20
CA ILE A 226 29.86 18.64 0.38
C ILE A 226 30.90 18.28 1.45
N THR A 227 30.93 17.04 1.93
CA THR A 227 31.93 16.59 2.91
C THR A 227 33.27 16.30 2.24
N ARG A 228 33.27 15.65 1.08
CA ARG A 228 34.50 15.20 0.41
C ARG A 228 34.63 15.62 -1.06
N GLY A 229 33.64 16.34 -1.60
CA GLY A 229 33.59 16.69 -3.01
C GLY A 229 33.10 15.55 -3.90
N ASN A 230 32.84 15.87 -5.17
CA ASN A 230 32.24 14.93 -6.13
C ASN A 230 33.29 14.03 -6.82
N ASP A 231 34.59 14.24 -6.57
CA ASP A 231 35.67 13.45 -7.15
C ASP A 231 35.96 12.14 -6.39
N ALA A 232 35.34 11.96 -5.22
CA ALA A 232 35.51 10.79 -4.36
C ALA A 232 34.16 10.10 -4.13
N ASP A 233 34.20 8.77 -3.97
CA ASP A 233 33.00 7.98 -3.68
C ASP A 233 32.34 8.44 -2.38
N THR A 234 31.03 8.68 -2.46
CA THR A 234 30.19 9.01 -1.32
C THR A 234 30.12 7.83 -0.34
N GLN A 235 30.16 8.12 0.96
CA GLN A 235 30.08 7.11 2.02
C GLN A 235 29.01 7.47 3.05
N ILE A 236 28.60 6.45 3.80
CA ILE A 236 27.71 6.62 4.95
C ILE A 236 28.31 7.64 5.93
N GLY A 237 27.48 8.58 6.37
CA GLY A 237 27.84 9.69 7.25
C GLY A 237 28.17 11.01 6.53
N ASP A 238 28.36 10.98 5.21
CA ASP A 238 28.59 12.20 4.42
C ASP A 238 27.39 13.13 4.47
N THR A 239 27.69 14.43 4.35
CA THR A 239 26.68 15.43 4.07
C THR A 239 26.64 15.71 2.57
N VAL A 240 25.44 15.72 2.02
CA VAL A 240 25.16 16.01 0.61
C VAL A 240 24.10 17.12 0.49
N LYS A 241 23.93 17.66 -0.71
CA LYS A 241 22.82 18.54 -1.09
C LYS A 241 22.31 18.16 -2.48
N PHE A 242 21.08 18.48 -2.82
CA PHE A 242 20.62 18.36 -4.20
C PHE A 242 21.47 19.22 -5.15
N SER A 243 21.88 18.66 -6.28
CA SER A 243 22.64 19.40 -7.29
C SER A 243 21.80 20.53 -7.89
N THR A 244 22.44 21.58 -8.41
CA THR A 244 21.77 22.81 -8.88
C THR A 244 20.63 22.58 -9.88
N GLY A 245 20.69 21.51 -10.68
CA GLY A 245 19.65 21.19 -11.68
C GLY A 245 18.40 20.52 -11.13
N VAL A 246 18.39 20.11 -9.85
CA VAL A 246 17.31 19.31 -9.24
C VAL A 246 16.89 19.81 -7.86
N ASN A 247 17.52 20.89 -7.37
CA ASN A 247 17.27 21.45 -6.04
C ASN A 247 16.07 22.42 -5.98
N HIS A 248 15.28 22.50 -7.05
CA HIS A 248 14.05 23.26 -7.12
C HIS A 248 13.14 22.61 -8.18
N GLY A 249 11.84 22.80 -8.05
CA GLY A 249 10.86 22.24 -8.98
C GLY A 249 9.46 22.26 -8.40
N THR A 250 8.63 21.33 -8.87
CA THR A 250 7.27 21.13 -8.36
C THR A 250 7.12 19.76 -7.73
N ILE A 251 6.26 19.65 -6.72
CA ILE A 251 5.79 18.38 -6.18
C ILE A 251 4.86 17.73 -7.21
N ASP A 252 5.19 16.51 -7.63
CA ASP A 252 4.43 15.77 -8.64
C ASP A 252 3.28 14.97 -8.02
N GLU A 253 3.44 14.52 -6.77
CA GLU A 253 2.41 13.77 -6.06
C GLU A 253 2.46 14.02 -4.55
N TYR A 254 1.31 13.97 -3.89
CA TYR A 254 1.20 14.03 -2.44
C TYR A 254 0.59 12.73 -1.91
N ASP A 255 1.22 12.15 -0.89
CA ASP A 255 0.63 11.11 -0.06
C ASP A 255 0.25 11.78 1.27
N VAL A 256 -0.97 12.31 1.29
CA VAL A 256 -1.53 12.99 2.46
C VAL A 256 -1.57 12.07 3.70
N PRO A 257 -1.98 10.79 3.58
CA PRO A 257 -1.94 9.84 4.70
C PRO A 257 -0.58 9.68 5.37
N THR A 258 0.50 9.54 4.59
CA THR A 258 1.86 9.36 5.17
C THR A 258 2.62 10.67 5.34
N ASN A 259 1.96 11.80 5.08
CA ASN A 259 2.60 13.11 5.02
C ASN A 259 3.86 13.10 4.14
N ALA A 260 3.73 12.62 2.90
CA ALA A 260 4.84 12.52 1.97
C ALA A 260 4.63 13.30 0.67
N VAL A 261 5.73 13.70 0.06
CA VAL A 261 5.82 14.35 -1.25
C VAL A 261 6.61 13.47 -2.20
N GLY A 262 6.06 13.24 -3.38
CA GLY A 262 6.67 12.49 -4.46
C GLY A 262 7.19 13.43 -5.55
N ILE A 263 8.44 13.26 -5.96
CA ILE A 263 9.09 14.09 -6.98
C ILE A 263 9.71 13.19 -8.06
N GLU A 264 9.33 13.41 -9.31
CA GLU A 264 9.91 12.78 -10.49
C GLU A 264 11.33 13.32 -10.73
N THR A 265 12.33 12.49 -10.44
CA THR A 265 13.70 12.95 -10.32
C THR A 265 14.49 12.61 -11.59
N ALA A 266 14.64 13.58 -12.50
CA ALA A 266 15.60 13.58 -13.61
C ALA A 266 15.76 12.26 -14.41
N GLY A 267 14.67 11.52 -14.64
CA GLY A 267 14.66 10.25 -15.38
C GLY A 267 14.95 8.99 -14.55
N TYR A 268 15.10 9.12 -13.23
CA TYR A 268 15.26 8.01 -12.26
C TYR A 268 13.94 7.56 -11.63
N GLY A 269 12.82 8.19 -12.01
CA GLY A 269 11.50 7.91 -11.48
C GLY A 269 11.15 8.74 -10.25
N LYS A 270 10.03 8.38 -9.62
CA LYS A 270 9.46 9.09 -8.48
C LYS A 270 10.11 8.69 -7.18
N ILE A 271 10.56 9.68 -6.43
CA ILE A 271 11.15 9.51 -5.09
C ILE A 271 10.25 10.19 -4.07
N TRP A 272 9.96 9.48 -2.99
CA TRP A 272 9.07 9.88 -1.91
C TRP A 272 9.87 10.34 -0.69
N TYR A 273 9.53 11.53 -0.20
CA TYR A 273 10.11 12.15 0.99
C TYR A 273 9.01 12.48 2.00
N ASN A 274 9.34 12.47 3.29
CA ASN A 274 8.45 13.04 4.30
C ASN A 274 8.32 14.55 4.07
N ALA A 275 7.11 15.08 3.98
CA ALA A 275 6.85 16.46 3.61
C ALA A 275 7.36 17.45 4.67
N ASP A 276 7.24 17.14 5.97
CA ASP A 276 7.75 18.02 7.04
C ASP A 276 9.28 18.08 7.04
N ALA A 277 9.94 16.97 6.70
CA ALA A 277 11.38 16.92 6.57
C ALA A 277 11.86 17.65 5.32
N PHE A 278 11.18 17.41 4.19
CA PHE A 278 11.52 17.98 2.90
C PHE A 278 11.32 19.50 2.88
N LEU A 279 10.30 20.02 3.57
CA LEU A 279 10.05 21.46 3.70
C LEU A 279 11.17 22.22 4.44
N LYS A 280 12.03 21.52 5.18
CA LYS A 280 13.08 22.14 6.02
C LYS A 280 14.44 22.23 5.31
N ILE A 281 14.55 21.67 4.11
CA ILE A 281 15.77 21.72 3.30
C ILE A 281 15.58 22.67 2.14
#